data_AF-A0AAE7TFC7-F1
#
_entry.id   AF-A0AAE7TFC7-F1
#
_cell.length_a   1.000
_cell.length_b   1.000
_cell.length_c   1.000
_cell.angle_alpha   90.00
_cell.angle_beta   90.00
_cell.angle_gamma   90.00
#
_symmetry.space_group_name_H-M   'P 1'
#
loop_
_entity.id
_entity.type
_entity.pdbx_description
1 polymer ?
#
loop_
_entity_poly.entity_id
_entity_poly.type
_entity_poly.pdbx_seq_one_letter_code
_entity_poly.pdbx_strand_id
1 'polypeptide(L)'
;MFLGSGSGPRHFQMKLYSRDSASGSYFLHLLDRLGIETEAKPRLVAVIGRSPVEAVAGGEAELTVITVPVEGVVLAGLLPEELQNYNTFSVGVSANAKERKAAEQLISLLRSPAAAAAIRSKALEPVVP
;
A
#
# COMPACT_ATOMS: atom_id res chain seq x y z
N MET A 1 3.64 2.31 -0.83
CA MET A 1 3.83 3.49 0.03
C MET A 1 5.01 3.30 0.94
N PHE A 2 5.82 4.34 1.14
CA PHE A 2 6.90 4.33 2.14
C PHE A 2 6.41 4.92 3.46
N LEU A 3 6.95 4.43 4.58
CA LEU A 3 6.63 4.94 5.92
C LEU A 3 7.88 5.39 6.64
N GLY A 4 7.95 6.59 7.22
CA GLY A 4 9.18 7.09 7.87
C GLY A 4 8.97 7.56 9.30
N SER A 5 9.99 7.40 10.16
CA SER A 5 10.05 8.09 11.45
C SER A 5 10.81 9.41 11.28
N GLY A 6 10.20 10.52 11.69
CA GLY A 6 10.75 11.85 11.44
C GLY A 6 12.04 12.12 12.23
N SER A 7 13.19 12.26 11.55
CA SER A 7 14.25 13.25 11.85
C SER A 7 15.53 13.08 10.98
N GLY A 8 15.92 14.20 10.34
CA GLY A 8 17.30 14.52 9.91
C GLY A 8 17.76 14.01 8.53
N PRO A 9 18.75 14.67 7.89
CA PRO A 9 19.25 14.28 6.57
C PRO A 9 20.10 13.02 6.72
N ARG A 10 19.56 11.88 6.30
CA ARG A 10 20.28 10.60 6.31
C ARG A 10 20.14 9.94 4.96
N HIS A 11 21.25 9.33 4.53
CA HIS A 11 21.34 8.55 3.30
C HIS A 11 20.13 7.62 3.21
N PHE A 12 19.37 7.63 2.11
CA PHE A 12 18.19 6.77 1.93
C PHE A 12 18.60 5.30 2.13
N GLN A 13 18.30 4.73 3.29
CA GLN A 13 18.50 3.32 3.60
C GLN A 13 17.14 2.70 3.91
N MET A 14 16.58 2.01 2.91
CA MET A 14 15.35 1.23 3.05
C MET A 14 15.65 -0.01 3.89
N LYS A 15 15.19 -0.06 5.15
CA LYS A 15 15.65 -1.09 6.08
C LYS A 15 14.73 -2.27 6.29
N LEU A 16 13.43 -2.28 5.95
CA LEU A 16 12.61 -3.50 6.14
C LEU A 16 11.55 -3.76 5.07
N TYR A 17 11.42 -5.03 4.68
CA TYR A 17 10.32 -5.56 3.87
C TYR A 17 9.91 -6.95 4.40
N SER A 18 8.66 -7.37 4.17
CA SER A 18 8.26 -8.77 4.40
C SER A 18 8.21 -9.48 3.06
N ARG A 19 9.07 -10.49 2.86
CA ARG A 19 9.13 -11.28 1.61
C ARG A 19 7.82 -12.01 1.33
N ASP A 20 7.12 -12.46 2.37
CA ASP A 20 5.87 -13.21 2.26
C ASP A 20 4.64 -12.30 2.05
N SER A 21 4.83 -10.98 2.12
CA SER A 21 3.78 -10.02 1.82
C SER A 21 3.73 -9.66 0.33
N ALA A 22 2.53 -9.43 -0.21
CA ALA A 22 2.35 -8.96 -1.58
C ALA A 22 3.13 -7.65 -1.86
N SER A 23 3.17 -6.73 -0.89
CA SER A 23 3.92 -5.47 -1.00
C SER A 23 5.43 -5.69 -1.06
N GLY A 24 5.98 -6.57 -0.22
CA GLY A 24 7.41 -6.85 -0.22
C GLY A 24 7.86 -7.67 -1.43
N SER A 25 7.06 -8.63 -1.89
CA SER A 25 7.30 -9.33 -3.16
C SER A 25 7.35 -8.37 -4.35
N TYR A 26 6.38 -7.46 -4.45
CA TYR A 26 6.37 -6.43 -5.50
C TYR A 26 7.62 -5.54 -5.44
N PHE A 27 8.00 -5.09 -4.23
CA PHE A 27 9.17 -4.24 -4.07
C PHE A 27 10.47 -4.93 -4.47
N LEU A 28 10.66 -6.20 -4.11
CA LEU A 28 11.83 -6.97 -4.57
C LEU A 28 11.89 -7.07 -6.10
N HIS A 29 10.75 -7.35 -6.74
CA HIS A 29 10.68 -7.40 -8.19
C HIS A 29 10.94 -6.02 -8.83
N LEU A 30 10.52 -4.94 -8.18
CA LEU A 30 10.81 -3.58 -8.64
C LEU A 30 12.32 -3.27 -8.60
N LEU A 31 13.03 -3.67 -7.53
CA LEU A 31 14.48 -3.47 -7.44
C LEU A 31 15.25 -4.20 -8.54
N ASP A 32 14.81 -5.43 -8.87
CA ASP A 32 15.33 -6.22 -9.97
C ASP A 32 15.05 -5.54 -11.33
N ARG A 33 13.82 -5.12 -11.58
CA ARG A 33 13.43 -4.38 -12.80
C ARG A 33 14.23 -3.09 -13.01
N LEU A 34 14.58 -2.41 -11.92
CA LEU A 34 15.39 -1.18 -11.94
C LEU A 34 16.90 -1.46 -12.04
N GLY A 35 17.33 -2.72 -11.95
CA GLY A 35 18.75 -3.11 -12.02
C GLY A 35 19.57 -2.74 -10.80
N ILE A 36 18.94 -2.39 -9.67
CA ILE A 36 19.59 -1.90 -8.44
C ILE A 36 19.56 -2.92 -7.29
N GLU A 37 19.18 -4.16 -7.60
CA GLU A 37 19.01 -5.21 -6.59
C GLU A 37 20.33 -5.46 -5.82
N THR A 38 21.47 -5.45 -6.53
CA THR A 38 22.79 -5.71 -5.93
C THR A 38 23.19 -4.61 -4.96
N GLU A 39 22.98 -3.34 -5.29
CA GLU A 39 23.26 -2.22 -4.40
C GLU A 39 22.28 -2.13 -3.23
N ALA A 40 21.02 -2.52 -3.45
CA ALA A 40 19.97 -2.45 -2.44
C ALA A 40 20.06 -3.59 -1.42
N LYS A 41 20.39 -4.82 -1.86
CA LYS A 41 20.41 -6.05 -1.05
C LYS A 41 21.05 -5.90 0.34
N PRO A 42 22.25 -5.29 0.50
CA PRO A 42 22.90 -5.14 1.80
C PRO A 42 22.11 -4.28 2.81
N ARG A 43 21.18 -3.46 2.33
CA ARG A 43 20.37 -2.55 3.15
C ARG A 43 18.99 -3.13 3.49
N LEU A 44 18.55 -4.15 2.76
CA LEU A 44 17.24 -4.77 2.95
C LEU A 44 17.29 -5.78 4.10
N VAL A 45 16.44 -5.60 5.12
CA VAL A 45 16.22 -6.61 6.15
C VAL A 45 14.84 -7.23 5.95
N ALA A 46 14.77 -8.55 5.99
CA ALA A 46 13.52 -9.29 5.87
C ALA A 46 12.86 -9.43 7.25
N VAL A 47 11.58 -9.07 7.36
CA VAL A 47 10.77 -9.33 8.56
C VAL A 47 10.01 -10.63 8.36
N ILE A 48 10.27 -11.61 9.25
CA ILE A 48 9.63 -12.93 9.23
C ILE A 48 8.76 -13.07 10.48
N GLY A 49 7.52 -13.51 10.31
CA GLY A 49 6.62 -13.85 11.42
C GLY A 49 6.06 -12.66 12.22
N ARG A 50 6.34 -11.41 11.84
CA ARG A 50 5.74 -10.20 12.43
C ARG A 50 5.50 -9.10 11.39
N SER A 51 4.79 -8.04 11.78
CA SER A 51 4.46 -6.94 10.88
C SER A 51 5.68 -6.04 10.60
N PRO A 52 6.02 -5.75 9.34
CA PRO A 52 7.03 -4.73 9.00
C PRO A 52 6.71 -3.34 9.55
N VAL A 53 5.42 -3.04 9.73
CA VAL A 53 4.98 -1.75 10.29
C VAL A 53 5.39 -1.61 11.75
N GLU A 54 5.27 -2.66 12.56
CA GLU A 54 5.68 -2.64 13.97
C GLU A 54 7.18 -2.39 14.12
N ALA A 55 7.98 -2.95 13.22
CA ALA A 55 9.42 -2.75 13.25
C ALA A 55 9.83 -1.32 12.85
N VAL A 56 9.08 -0.67 11.94
CA VAL A 56 9.25 0.77 11.67
C VAL A 56 8.77 1.61 12.87
N ALA A 57 7.60 1.31 13.43
CA ALA A 57 7.06 2.01 14.59
C ALA A 57 7.98 1.90 15.82
N GLY A 58 8.62 0.74 16.02
CA GLY A 58 9.60 0.49 17.07
C GLY A 58 11.00 1.07 16.82
N GLY A 59 11.23 1.70 15.66
CA GLY A 59 12.53 2.28 15.31
C GLY A 59 13.61 1.26 14.90
N GLU A 60 13.25 -0.03 14.78
CA GLU A 60 14.13 -1.07 14.26
C GLU A 60 14.42 -0.86 12.75
N ALA A 61 13.58 -0.08 12.07
CA ALA A 61 13.85 0.38 10.72
C ALA A 61 13.31 1.75 10.38
N GLU A 62 13.91 2.31 9.33
CA GLU A 62 13.60 3.65 8.84
C GLU A 62 12.39 3.66 7.90
N LEU A 63 12.23 2.62 7.06
CA LEU A 63 11.21 2.57 6.01
C LEU A 63 10.74 1.14 5.72
N THR A 64 9.47 1.01 5.32
CA THR A 64 8.89 -0.21 4.73
C THR A 64 7.88 0.11 3.62
N VAL A 65 7.51 -0.90 2.82
CA VAL A 65 6.55 -0.79 1.70
C VAL A 65 5.22 -1.45 2.05
N ILE A 66 4.13 -0.67 1.99
CA ILE A 66 2.76 -1.16 2.24
C ILE A 66 1.74 -0.60 1.25
N THR A 67 0.55 -1.23 1.22
CA THR A 67 -0.58 -0.90 0.34
C THR A 67 -1.61 0.05 0.96
N VAL A 68 -1.74 0.09 2.28
CA VAL A 68 -2.69 0.97 3.00
C VAL A 68 -2.01 1.59 4.21
N PRO A 69 -2.34 2.83 4.62
CA PRO A 69 -1.81 3.42 5.85
C PRO A 69 -2.18 2.57 7.07
N VAL A 70 -1.28 2.56 8.04
CA VAL A 70 -1.46 1.89 9.32
C VAL A 70 -1.17 2.90 10.42
N GLU A 71 -1.88 2.82 11.54
CA GLU A 71 -1.61 3.67 12.71
C GLU A 71 -0.18 3.46 13.24
N GLY A 72 0.41 4.50 13.83
CA GLY A 72 1.75 4.45 14.42
C GLY A 72 2.91 4.70 13.47
N VAL A 73 2.64 4.98 12.19
CA VAL A 73 3.64 5.25 11.14
C VAL A 73 3.16 6.36 10.20
N VAL A 74 4.09 7.17 9.68
CA VAL A 74 3.78 8.31 8.81
C VAL A 74 4.04 7.94 7.36
N LEU A 75 3.10 8.25 6.46
CA LEU A 75 3.30 8.12 5.01
C LEU A 75 4.44 9.04 4.54
N ALA A 76 5.56 8.44 4.15
CA ALA A 76 6.72 9.13 3.60
C ALA A 76 6.56 9.45 2.10
N GLY A 77 5.71 8.72 1.37
CA GLY A 77 5.41 9.01 -0.03
C GLY A 77 4.83 7.83 -0.81
N LEU A 78 4.29 8.14 -1.99
CA LEU A 78 3.89 7.17 -3.01
C LEU A 78 5.09 6.83 -3.90
N LEU A 79 5.06 5.66 -4.53
CA LEU A 79 5.96 5.39 -5.66
C LEU A 79 5.51 6.27 -6.85
N PRO A 80 6.42 6.63 -7.77
CA PRO A 80 6.05 7.23 -9.05
C PRO A 80 4.96 6.41 -9.75
N GLU A 81 4.07 7.07 -10.49
CA GLU A 81 2.89 6.43 -11.11
C GLU A 81 3.28 5.22 -11.97
N GLU A 82 4.39 5.31 -12.71
CA GLU A 82 4.90 4.26 -13.59
C GLU A 82 5.41 3.03 -12.81
N LEU A 83 5.72 3.22 -11.53
CA LEU A 83 6.22 2.19 -10.61
C LEU A 83 5.18 1.86 -9.53
N GLN A 84 3.98 2.43 -9.61
CA GLN A 84 2.94 2.17 -8.64
C GLN A 84 2.20 0.89 -9.01
N ASN A 85 1.94 0.04 -8.02
CA ASN A 85 1.09 -1.12 -8.20
C ASN A 85 -0.28 -0.87 -7.57
N TYR A 86 -1.29 -0.66 -8.43
CA TYR A 86 -2.65 -0.38 -8.00
C TYR A 86 -3.43 -1.67 -7.76
N ASN A 87 -3.99 -1.79 -6.56
CA ASN A 87 -4.96 -2.83 -6.26
C ASN A 87 -6.37 -2.32 -6.57
N THR A 88 -6.90 -2.73 -7.72
CA THR A 88 -8.25 -2.36 -8.14
C THR A 88 -9.29 -3.26 -7.47
N PHE A 89 -10.23 -2.65 -6.75
CA PHE A 89 -11.40 -3.34 -6.19
C PHE A 89 -12.60 -3.18 -7.13
N SER A 90 -13.14 -4.30 -7.60
CA SER A 90 -14.30 -4.33 -8.49
C SER A 90 -15.52 -4.91 -7.78
N VAL A 91 -16.69 -4.33 -8.03
CA VAL A 91 -17.98 -4.84 -7.56
C VAL A 91 -18.84 -5.25 -8.75
N GLY A 92 -19.50 -6.40 -8.65
CA GLY A 92 -20.46 -6.88 -9.63
C GLY A 92 -21.75 -7.36 -8.96
N VAL A 93 -22.84 -7.36 -9.73
CA VAL A 93 -24.11 -7.95 -9.29
C VAL A 93 -24.18 -9.40 -9.76
N SER A 94 -24.48 -10.31 -8.83
CA SER A 94 -24.67 -11.73 -9.17
C SER A 94 -25.78 -11.91 -10.21
N ALA A 95 -25.57 -12.82 -11.17
CA ALA A 95 -26.59 -13.19 -12.15
C ALA A 95 -27.89 -13.70 -11.51
N ASN A 96 -27.78 -14.29 -10.31
CA ASN A 96 -28.89 -14.86 -9.54
C ASN A 96 -29.36 -13.96 -8.39
N ALA A 97 -29.02 -12.66 -8.42
CA ALA A 97 -29.38 -11.74 -7.35
C ALA A 97 -30.91 -11.59 -7.24
N LYS A 98 -31.46 -11.99 -6.08
CA LYS A 98 -32.89 -11.80 -5.75
C LYS A 98 -33.24 -10.31 -5.62
N GLU A 99 -32.32 -9.53 -5.06
CA GLU A 99 -32.48 -8.09 -4.82
C GLU A 99 -31.57 -7.27 -5.74
N ARG A 100 -31.70 -7.49 -7.06
CA ARG A 100 -30.85 -6.83 -8.07
C ARG A 100 -30.86 -5.30 -7.95
N LYS A 101 -32.04 -4.71 -7.79
CA LYS A 101 -32.21 -3.25 -7.68
C LYS A 101 -31.49 -2.68 -6.46
N ALA A 102 -31.54 -3.37 -5.31
CA ALA A 102 -30.84 -2.94 -4.12
C ALA A 102 -29.31 -3.03 -4.29
N ALA A 103 -28.82 -4.08 -4.95
CA ALA A 103 -27.39 -4.21 -5.27
C ALA A 103 -26.91 -3.08 -6.20
N GLU A 104 -27.69 -2.74 -7.23
CA GLU A 104 -27.40 -1.61 -8.13
C GLU A 104 -27.42 -0.26 -7.40
N GLN A 105 -28.35 -0.06 -6.45
CA GLN A 105 -28.37 1.12 -5.58
C GLN A 105 -27.13 1.21 -4.69
N LEU A 106 -26.66 0.10 -4.12
CA LEU A 106 -25.42 0.07 -3.34
C LEU A 106 -24.21 0.44 -4.22
N ILE A 107 -24.11 -0.11 -5.42
CA ILE A 107 -23.04 0.24 -6.36
C ILE A 107 -23.09 1.73 -6.71
N SER A 108 -24.27 2.28 -6.95
CA SER A 108 -24.45 3.71 -7.20
C SER A 108 -24.00 4.56 -6.00
N LEU A 109 -24.33 4.14 -4.78
CA LEU A 109 -23.89 4.80 -3.56
C LEU A 109 -22.36 4.78 -3.42
N LEU A 110 -21.72 3.63 -3.65
CA LEU A 110 -20.25 3.49 -3.57
C LEU A 110 -19.51 4.37 -4.59
N ARG A 111 -20.15 4.69 -5.72
CA ARG A 111 -19.62 5.61 -6.75
C ARG A 111 -20.01 7.08 -6.53
N SER A 112 -20.76 7.39 -5.49
CA SER A 112 -21.25 8.75 -5.26
C SER A 112 -20.15 9.66 -4.69
N PRO A 113 -20.27 11.00 -4.87
CA PRO A 113 -19.38 11.96 -4.22
C PRO A 113 -19.34 11.84 -2.70
N ALA A 114 -20.46 11.41 -2.08
CA ALA A 114 -20.55 11.19 -0.64
C ALA A 114 -19.66 10.03 -0.18
N ALA A 115 -19.61 8.94 -0.96
CA ALA A 115 -18.71 7.81 -0.68
C ALA A 115 -17.24 8.17 -0.94
N ALA A 116 -16.95 9.07 -1.89
CA ALA A 116 -15.59 9.43 -2.24
C ALA A 116 -14.77 9.97 -1.04
N ALA A 117 -15.38 10.74 -0.15
CA ALA A 117 -14.71 11.22 1.06
C ALA A 117 -14.35 10.08 2.03
N ALA A 118 -15.26 9.12 2.23
CA ALA A 118 -15.03 7.95 3.08
C ALA A 118 -13.98 7.00 2.47
N ILE A 119 -13.95 6.84 1.15
CA ILE A 119 -12.94 6.04 0.45
C ILE A 119 -11.55 6.69 0.60
N ARG A 120 -11.44 8.01 0.39
CA ARG A 120 -10.18 8.74 0.57
C ARG A 120 -9.68 8.71 2.02
N SER A 121 -10.56 8.74 3.01
CA SER A 121 -10.14 8.66 4.43
C SER A 121 -9.52 7.31 4.81
N LYS A 122 -9.76 6.28 4.00
CA LYS A 122 -9.10 4.97 4.08
C LYS A 122 -7.89 4.85 3.15
N ALA A 123 -7.44 5.98 2.58
CA ALA A 123 -6.37 6.09 1.59
C ALA A 123 -6.55 5.17 0.38
N LEU A 124 -7.81 5.03 -0.05
CA LEU A 124 -8.16 4.44 -1.32
C LEU A 124 -8.52 5.56 -2.31
N GLU A 125 -8.36 5.27 -3.59
CA GLU A 125 -8.77 6.17 -4.65
C GLU A 125 -10.21 5.84 -5.09
N PRO A 126 -11.16 6.80 -5.02
CA PRO A 126 -12.52 6.55 -5.44
C PRO A 126 -12.65 6.59 -6.96
N VAL A 127 -13.43 5.66 -7.51
CA VAL A 127 -13.89 5.72 -8.90
C VAL A 127 -15.16 6.57 -8.95
N VAL A 128 -14.97 7.88 -9.06
CA VAL A 128 -16.06 8.84 -9.30
C VAL A 128 -16.33 8.97 -10.81
N PRO A 129 -17.60 9.00 -11.26
CA PRO A 129 -17.96 9.31 -12.64
C PRO A 129 -17.52 10.70 -13.10
#